data_AF-A0A645DW15-F1
#
_entry.id   AF-A0A645DW15-F1
#
_cell.length_a   1.000
_cell.length_b   1.000
_cell.length_c   1.000
_cell.angle_alpha   90.00
_cell.angle_beta   90.00
_cell.angle_gamma   90.00
#
_symmetry.space_group_name_H-M   'P 1'
#
loop_
_entity.id
_entity.type
_entity.pdbx_description
1 polymer ?
#
loop_
_entity_poly.entity_id
_entity_poly.type
_entity_poly.pdbx_seq_one_letter_code
_entity_poly.pdbx_strand_id
1 'polypeptide(L)' 'MSKFSFVQCELDYGTGNHRISMRGNIEELTHIQVLIANNLRAECLKLGLTDEQAKGVIVGGIEKFWGDPDVGGKE' A
#
# COMPACT_ATOMS: atom_id res chain seq x y z
N MET A 1 8.46 23.43 18.16
CA MET A 1 7.13 23.32 17.53
C MET A 1 6.96 21.91 17.03
N SER A 2 5.97 21.15 17.52
CA SER A 2 5.60 19.89 16.88
C SER A 2 4.74 20.22 15.66
N LYS A 3 5.16 19.80 14.47
CA LYS A 3 4.28 19.80 13.30
C LYS A 3 3.46 18.52 13.35
N PHE A 4 2.15 18.66 13.48
CA PHE A 4 1.23 17.55 13.30
C PHE A 4 0.90 17.44 11.81
N SER A 5 1.07 16.24 11.28
CA SER A 5 0.70 15.89 9.91
C SER A 5 -0.39 14.83 9.96
N PHE A 6 -1.36 14.92 9.05
CA PHE A 6 -2.36 13.89 8.84
C PHE A 6 -2.30 13.44 7.39
N VAL A 7 -2.41 12.14 7.17
CA VAL A 7 -2.69 11.57 5.85
C VAL A 7 -4.12 11.09 5.83
N GLN A 8 -4.88 11.58 4.86
CA GLN A 8 -6.24 11.12 4.65
C GLN A 8 -6.18 9.84 3.82
N CYS A 9 -6.76 8.77 4.35
CA CYS A 9 -6.96 7.50 3.67
C CYS A 9 -8.46 7.29 3.44
N GLU A 10 -8.85 7.08 2.19
CA GLU A 10 -10.22 6.73 1.83
C GLU A 10 -10.23 5.37 1.12
N LEU A 11 -11.15 4.51 1.55
CA LEU A 11 -11.44 3.22 0.92
C LEU A 11 -12.71 3.40 0.09
N ASP A 12 -12.55 3.43 -1.23
CA ASP A 12 -13.69 3.41 -2.14
C ASP A 12 -14.06 1.95 -2.44
N TYR A 13 -15.31 1.58 -2.15
CA TYR A 13 -15.88 0.26 -2.42
C TYR A 13 -16.88 0.27 -3.59
N GLY A 14 -17.22 1.45 -4.13
CA GLY A 14 -18.29 1.62 -5.11
C GLY A 14 -17.95 1.16 -6.53
N THR A 15 -16.67 0.92 -6.81
CA THR A 15 -16.16 0.54 -8.14
C THR A 15 -15.85 -0.95 -8.28
N GLY A 16 -16.21 -1.78 -7.29
CA GLY A 16 -15.80 -3.19 -7.22
C GLY A 16 -14.31 -3.39 -6.94
N ASN A 17 -13.54 -2.30 -6.80
CA ASN A 17 -12.11 -2.31 -6.51
C ASN A 17 -11.83 -1.59 -5.22
N HIS A 18 -11.06 -2.21 -4.32
CA HIS A 18 -10.62 -1.58 -3.09
C HIS A 18 -9.50 -0.59 -3.38
N ARG A 19 -9.86 0.65 -3.72
CA ARG A 19 -8.89 1.73 -3.91
C ARG A 19 -8.61 2.42 -2.58
N ILE A 20 -7.33 2.49 -2.21
CA ILE A 20 -6.85 3.34 -1.11
C ILE A 20 -6.30 4.63 -1.73
N SER A 21 -6.97 5.75 -1.49
CA SER A 21 -6.46 7.07 -1.86
C SER A 21 -5.78 7.71 -0.66
N MET A 22 -4.49 8.05 -0.81
CA MET A 22 -3.72 8.75 0.22
C MET A 22 -3.44 10.18 -0.24
N ARG A 23 -3.70 11.17 0.64
CA ARG A 23 -3.39 12.58 0.39
C ARG A 23 -2.53 13.15 1.51
N GLY A 24 -1.44 13.80 1.11
CA GLY A 24 -0.45 14.42 1.99
C GLY A 24 0.67 15.04 1.15
N ASN A 25 1.68 15.61 1.80
CA ASN A 25 2.91 16.01 1.13
C ASN A 25 3.81 14.78 0.84
N ILE A 26 4.81 14.96 -0.03
CA ILE A 26 5.66 13.84 -0.48
C ILE A 26 6.40 13.16 0.69
N GLU A 27 6.89 13.92 1.67
CA GLU A 27 7.63 13.37 2.82
C GLU A 27 6.71 12.49 3.69
N GLU A 28 5.48 12.95 3.93
CA GLU A 28 4.44 12.24 4.69
C GLU A 28 4.02 10.95 3.99
N LEU A 29 3.73 11.05 2.68
CA LEU A 29 3.34 9.90 1.87
C LEU A 29 4.46 8.86 1.80
N THR A 30 5.72 9.29 1.70
CA THR A 30 6.88 8.40 1.69
C THR A 30 7.01 7.64 3.02
N HIS A 31 6.87 8.34 4.15
CA HIS A 31 6.92 7.70 5.47
C HIS A 31 5.84 6.63 5.65
N ILE A 32 4.61 6.94 5.22
CA ILE A 32 3.49 6.00 5.35
C ILE A 32 3.67 4.78 4.44
N GLN A 33 4.15 4.96 3.22
CA GLN A 33 4.42 3.82 2.34
C GLN A 33 5.43 2.85 2.95
N VAL A 34 6.49 3.37 3.59
CA VAL A 34 7.47 2.54 4.30
C VAL A 34 6.83 1.79 5.48
N LEU A 35 5.97 2.44 6.25
CA LEU A 35 5.25 1.80 7.35
C LEU A 35 4.31 0.68 6.86
N ILE A 36 3.56 0.93 5.78
CA ILE A 36 2.67 -0.08 5.18
C ILE A 36 3.49 -1.29 4.71
N ALA A 37 4.57 -1.05 3.95
CA ALA A 37 5.43 -2.12 3.45
C ALA A 37 6.05 -2.95 4.58
N ASN A 38 6.51 -2.30 5.66
CA ASN A 38 7.09 -3.00 6.81
C ASN A 38 6.06 -3.83 7.59
N ASN A 39 4.83 -3.34 7.74
CA ASN A 39 3.76 -4.12 8.38
C ASN A 39 3.37 -5.33 7.54
N LEU A 40 3.19 -5.16 6.22
CA LEU A 40 2.91 -6.27 5.30
C LEU A 40 4.03 -7.31 5.31
N ARG A 41 5.29 -6.85 5.33
CA ARG A 41 6.45 -7.72 5.47
C ARG A 41 6.39 -8.54 6.77
N ALA A 42 6.08 -7.90 7.90
CA ALA A 42 5.98 -8.60 9.18
C ALA A 42 4.90 -9.70 9.16
N GLU A 43 3.74 -9.46 8.53
CA GLU A 43 2.71 -10.49 8.35
C GLU A 43 3.19 -11.63 7.44
N CYS A 44 3.89 -11.34 6.35
CA CYS A 44 4.47 -12.38 5.49
C CYS A 44 5.45 -13.27 6.26
N LEU A 45 6.30 -12.67 7.11
CA LEU A 45 7.23 -13.42 7.95
C LEU A 45 6.51 -14.32 8.96
N LYS A 46 5.38 -13.86 9.54
CA LYS A 46 4.53 -14.69 10.42
C LYS A 46 3.94 -15.90 9.70
N LEU A 47 3.70 -15.79 8.39
CA LEU A 47 3.25 -16.88 7.53
C LEU A 47 4.40 -17.83 7.11
N GLY A 48 5.63 -17.60 7.57
CA GLY A 48 6.79 -18.44 7.30
C GLY A 48 7.52 -18.13 6.00
N LEU A 49 7.20 -17.02 5.32
CA LEU A 49 7.96 -16.57 4.16
C LEU A 49 9.34 -16.06 4.59
N THR A 50 10.32 -16.22 3.71
CA THR A 50 11.61 -15.51 3.87
C THR A 50 11.45 -14.03 3.58
N ASP A 51 12.43 -13.23 3.98
CA ASP A 51 12.43 -11.79 3.70
C ASP A 51 12.35 -11.49 2.20
N GLU A 52 13.14 -12.18 1.39
CA GLU A 52 13.12 -12.05 -0.07
C GLU A 52 11.78 -12.44 -0.69
N GLN A 53 11.11 -13.48 -0.17
CA GLN A 53 9.77 -13.85 -0.60
C GLN A 53 8.74 -12.78 -0.23
N ALA A 54 8.82 -12.23 0.99
CA ALA A 54 7.94 -11.16 1.44
C ALA A 54 8.09 -9.89 0.57
N LYS A 55 9.34 -9.48 0.28
CA LYS A 55 9.61 -8.37 -0.66
C LYS A 55 9.03 -8.66 -2.04
N GLY A 56 9.21 -9.88 -2.55
CA GLY A 56 8.66 -10.29 -3.84
C GLY A 56 7.14 -10.22 -3.90
N VAL A 57 6.44 -10.64 -2.84
CA VAL A 57 4.97 -10.53 -2.73
C VAL A 57 4.52 -9.07 -2.70
N ILE A 58 5.21 -8.23 -1.93
CA ILE A 58 4.87 -6.80 -1.82
C ILE A 58 5.08 -6.09 -3.15
N VAL A 59 6.25 -6.28 -3.79
CA VAL A 59 6.56 -5.69 -5.09
C VAL A 59 5.63 -6.22 -6.17
N GLY A 60 5.44 -7.54 -6.26
CA GLY A 60 4.54 -8.14 -7.25
C GLY A 60 3.08 -7.73 -7.07
N GLY A 61 2.63 -7.54 -5.81
CA GLY A 61 1.33 -6.95 -5.51
C GLY A 61 1.26 -5.50 -6.00
N ILE A 62 2.25 -4.68 -5.63
CA ILE A 62 2.36 -3.30 -6.12
C ILE A 62 2.34 -3.23 -7.65
N GLU A 63 3.16 -4.00 -8.35
CA GLU A 63 3.23 -4.01 -9.82
C GLU A 63 1.91 -4.46 -10.45
N LYS A 64 1.26 -5.47 -9.86
CA LYS A 64 -0.06 -5.94 -10.29
C LYS A 64 -1.18 -4.92 -10.06
N PHE A 65 -1.12 -4.13 -8.97
CA PHE A 65 -2.16 -3.16 -8.62
C PHE A 65 -1.91 -1.73 -9.13
N TRP A 66 -0.66 -1.32 -9.31
CA TRP A 66 -0.27 0.01 -9.82
C TRP A 66 0.10 0.00 -11.30
N GLY A 67 0.55 -1.13 -11.85
CA GLY A 67 0.92 -1.27 -13.26
C GLY A 67 -0.22 -1.71 -14.17
N ASP A 68 -1.32 -2.22 -13.60
CA ASP A 68 -2.47 -2.69 -14.37
C ASP A 68 -3.63 -1.67 -14.31
N PRO A 69 -3.89 -0.90 -15.39
CA PRO A 69 -5.02 0.02 -15.45
C PRO A 69 -6.39 -0.68 -15.34
N ASP A 70 -6.47 -2.00 -15.57
CA ASP A 70 -7.70 -2.79 -15.50
C ASP A 70 -7.98 -3.36 -14.10
N VAL A 71 -7.01 -3.35 -13.17
CA VAL A 71 -7.22 -3.78 -11.76
C VAL A 71 -8.00 -2.71 -10.95
N GLY A 72 -8.40 -1.62 -11.63
CA GLY A 72 -9.29 -0.57 -11.15
C GLY A 72 -10.65 -0.50 -11.84
N GLY A 73 -11.01 -1.42 -12.74
CA GLY A 73 -12.37 -1.46 -13.28
C GLY A 73 -12.53 -2.23 -14.58
N LYS A 74 -13.19 -3.38 -14.51
CA LYS A 74 -14.02 -3.90 -15.60
C LYS A 74 -15.36 -4.37 -15.01
N GLU A 75 -16.37 -3.53 -15.18
CA GLU A 75 -17.69 -3.98 -15.63
C GLU A 75 -17.89 -3.46 -17.05
#